data_AF-A0A7V9JX20-F1
#
_entry.id   AF-A0A7V9JX20-F1
#
_cell.length_a   1.000
_cell.length_b   1.000
_cell.length_c   1.000
_cell.angle_alpha   90.00
_cell.angle_beta   90.00
_cell.angle_gamma   90.00
#
_symmetry.space_group_name_H-M   'P 1'
#
loop_
_entity.id
_entity.type
_entity.pdbx_description
1 polymer ?
#
loop_
_entity_poly.entity_id
_entity_poly.type
_entity_poly.pdbx_seq_one_letter_code
_entity_poly.pdbx_strand_id
1 'polypeptide(L)' 'KSKSEIVVYPNAKHGFNADYRESYNKEAATDAWAKMLDWFKKNGAI' A
#
# COMPACT_ATOMS: atom_id res chain seq x y z
N LYS A 1 -4.84 -6.24 22.01
CA LYS A 1 -4.40 -6.47 20.61
C LYS A 1 -4.34 -5.13 19.91
N SER A 2 -3.26 -4.79 19.20
CA SER A 2 -3.23 -3.57 18.40
C SER A 2 -4.17 -3.72 17.20
N LYS A 3 -4.74 -2.60 16.73
CA LYS A 3 -5.54 -2.55 15.48
C LYS A 3 -4.62 -2.46 14.26
N SER A 4 -3.42 -3.05 14.29
CA SER A 4 -2.44 -2.93 13.21
C SER A 4 -2.64 -4.04 12.18
N GLU A 5 -2.45 -3.73 10.90
CA GLU A 5 -2.59 -4.68 9.79
C GLU A 5 -1.34 -4.66 8.89
N ILE A 6 -0.98 -5.81 8.33
CA ILE A 6 0.08 -5.97 7.33
C ILE A 6 -0.50 -6.66 6.11
N VAL A 7 -0.41 -6.03 4.94
CA VAL A 7 -0.86 -6.57 3.66
C VAL A 7 0.35 -6.93 2.82
N VAL A 8 0.46 -8.20 2.41
CA VAL A 8 1.57 -8.72 1.59
C VAL A 8 1.11 -8.86 0.14
N TYR A 9 1.88 -8.28 -0.79
CA TYR A 9 1.67 -8.42 -2.23
C TYR A 9 2.67 -9.43 -2.80
N PRO A 10 2.28 -10.69 -3.07
CA PRO A 10 3.22 -11.77 -3.39
C PRO A 10 4.00 -11.53 -4.69
N ASN A 11 3.44 -10.74 -5.62
CA ASN A 11 4.03 -10.45 -6.92
C ASN A 11 4.72 -9.08 -6.99
N ALA A 12 4.75 -8.32 -5.89
CA ALA A 12 5.36 -6.99 -5.84
C ALA A 12 6.77 -7.06 -5.24
N LYS A 13 7.75 -6.45 -5.92
CA LYS A 13 9.12 -6.36 -5.42
C LYS A 13 9.29 -5.19 -4.44
N HIS A 14 10.41 -5.15 -3.72
CA HIS A 14 10.75 -3.98 -2.92
C HIS A 14 10.76 -2.71 -3.79
N GLY A 15 10.19 -1.61 -3.28
CA GLY A 15 10.03 -0.38 -4.05
C GLY A 15 8.92 -0.43 -5.11
N PHE A 16 7.89 -1.27 -4.94
CA PHE A 16 6.79 -1.40 -5.91
C PHE A 16 5.97 -0.13 -6.14
N ASN A 17 6.01 0.83 -5.21
CA ASN A 17 5.31 2.11 -5.31
C ASN A 17 6.17 3.24 -5.90
N ALA A 18 7.43 2.98 -6.24
CA ALA A 18 8.31 3.96 -6.89
C ALA A 18 8.12 3.90 -8.41
N ASP A 19 7.19 4.71 -8.93
CA ASP A 19 6.78 4.76 -10.34
C ASP A 19 7.89 5.04 -11.37
N TYR A 20 9.01 5.63 -10.93
CA TYR A 20 10.19 5.88 -11.76
C TYR A 20 11.16 4.69 -11.86
N ARG A 21 10.92 3.58 -11.14
CA ARG A 21 11.81 2.41 -11.10
C ARG A 21 11.23 1.23 -11.86
N GLU A 22 12.10 0.35 -12.35
CA GLU A 22 11.68 -0.94 -12.96
C GLU A 22 10.89 -1.85 -12.01
N SER A 23 11.08 -1.69 -10.69
CA SER A 23 10.35 -2.44 -9.67
C SER A 23 8.89 -2.00 -9.52
N TYR A 24 8.48 -0.90 -10.16
CA TYR A 24 7.13 -0.38 -10.08
C TYR A 24 6.11 -1.45 -10.47
N ASN A 25 5.13 -1.67 -9.59
CA ASN A 25 4.00 -2.55 -9.86
C ASN A 25 2.72 -1.73 -9.70
N LYS A 26 2.14 -1.31 -10.82
CA LYS A 26 0.95 -0.44 -10.87
C LYS A 26 -0.24 -1.01 -10.10
N GLU A 27 -0.47 -2.32 -10.19
CA GLU A 27 -1.60 -2.98 -9.54
C GLU A 27 -1.45 -2.93 -8.02
N ALA A 28 -0.29 -3.36 -7.50
CA ALA A 28 0.01 -3.34 -6.08
C ALA A 28 0.08 -1.90 -5.52
N ALA A 29 0.66 -0.96 -6.26
CA ALA A 29 0.73 0.45 -5.90
C ALA A 29 -0.68 1.06 -5.75
N THR A 30 -1.55 0.85 -6.74
CA THR A 30 -2.92 1.40 -6.75
C THR A 30 -3.74 0.86 -5.58
N ASP A 31 -3.72 -0.46 -5.36
CA ASP A 31 -4.46 -1.11 -4.28
C ASP A 31 -3.91 -0.72 -2.89
N ALA A 32 -2.59 -0.69 -2.71
CA ALA A 32 -1.96 -0.27 -1.47
C ALA A 32 -2.28 1.20 -1.12
N TRP A 33 -2.28 2.08 -2.13
CA TRP A 33 -2.62 3.50 -1.93
C TRP A 33 -4.07 3.68 -1.46
N ALA A 34 -5.02 2.99 -2.10
CA ALA A 34 -6.42 3.04 -1.70
C ALA A 34 -6.61 2.54 -0.25
N LYS A 35 -6.01 1.40 0.10
CA LYS A 35 -6.05 0.84 1.47
C LYS A 35 -5.45 1.79 2.51
N MET A 36 -4.34 2.44 2.19
CA MET A 36 -3.72 3.44 3.08
C MET A 36 -4.66 4.63 3.33
N LEU A 37 -5.28 5.17 2.29
CA LEU A 37 -6.24 6.28 2.43
C LEU A 37 -7.45 5.87 3.27
N ASP A 38 -8.02 4.70 3.02
CA ASP A 38 -9.14 4.17 3.80
C ASP A 38 -8.75 3.92 5.26
N TRP A 39 -7.52 3.47 5.51
CA TRP A 39 -6.99 3.31 6.86
C TRP A 39 -6.90 4.66 7.58
N PHE A 40 -6.40 5.71 6.92
CA PHE A 40 -6.34 7.05 7.50
C PHE A 40 -7.72 7.62 7.82
N LYS A 41 -8.69 7.50 6.89
CA LYS A 41 -10.08 7.94 7.13
C LYS A 41 -10.69 7.24 8.34
N LYS A 42 -10.53 5.92 8.46
CA LYS A 42 -11.08 5.12 9.56
C LYS A 42 -10.49 5.48 10.92
N ASN A 43 -9.29 6.05 10.95
CA ASN A 43 -8.56 6.37 12.17
C ASN A 43 -8.41 7.88 12.40
N GLY A 44 -9.11 8.72 11.63
CA GLY A 44 -9.16 10.18 11.81
C GLY A 44 -7.87 10.93 11.46
N ALA A 45 -7.01 10.33 10.62
CA ALA A 45 -5.78 10.97 10.15
C ALA A 45 -5.99 11.80 8.87
N ILE A 46 -7.14 11.65 8.21
CA ILE A 46 -7.69 12.47 7.11
C ILE A 46 -9.21 12.50 7.15
#